data_AF-A0A3C0K9C7-F1
#
_entry.id   AF-A0A3C0K9C7-F1
#
_cell.length_a   1.000
_cell.length_b   1.000
_cell.length_c   1.000
_cell.angle_alpha   90.00
_cell.angle_beta   90.00
_cell.angle_gamma   90.00
#
_symmetry.space_group_name_H-M   'P 1'
#
loop_
_entity.id
_entity.type
_entity.pdbx_description
1 polymer ?
#
loop_
_entity_poly.entity_id
_entity_poly.type
_entity_poly.pdbx_seq_one_letter_code
_entity_poly.pdbx_strand_id
1 'polypeptide(L)' 'PDGASHENTQRALKFGRQLRGRFGLQVFEVDERYSTTEAIASGAKDADAASACIILEQFLRNLP' A
#
# COMPACT_ATOMS: atom_id res chain seq x y z
N PRO A 1 20.61 -3.89 -1.11
CA PRO A 1 20.13 -2.60 -1.66
C PRO A 1 20.25 -2.60 -3.19
N ASP A 2 19.30 -1.96 -3.88
CA ASP A 2 19.26 -1.65 -5.33
C ASP A 2 18.69 -2.71 -6.30
N GLY A 3 17.40 -3.01 -6.21
CA GLY A 3 16.71 -3.65 -7.36
C GLY A 3 15.20 -3.84 -7.24
N ALA A 4 14.70 -4.28 -6.08
CA ALA A 4 13.30 -4.70 -5.94
C ALA A 4 12.28 -3.54 -5.86
N SER A 5 12.68 -2.39 -5.29
CA SER A 5 11.76 -1.27 -5.05
C SER A 5 11.23 -0.65 -6.35
N HIS A 6 12.04 -0.58 -7.39
CA HIS A 6 11.60 0.02 -8.66
C HIS A 6 10.55 -0.84 -9.36
N GLU A 7 10.75 -2.15 -9.46
CA GLU A 7 9.80 -3.00 -10.19
C GLU A 7 8.44 -3.10 -9.48
N ASN A 8 8.45 -3.29 -8.16
CA ASN A 8 7.20 -3.35 -7.38
C ASN A 8 6.45 -2.01 -7.39
N THR A 9 7.16 -0.88 -7.35
CA THR A 9 6.54 0.44 -7.49
C THR A 9 5.86 0.57 -8.85
N GLN A 10 6.53 0.19 -9.94
CA GLN A 10 5.95 0.26 -11.27
C GLN A 10 4.72 -0.66 -11.41
N ARG A 11 4.74 -1.85 -10.79
CA ARG A 11 3.60 -2.76 -10.73
C ARG A 11 2.43 -2.16 -9.95
N ALA A 12 2.68 -1.55 -8.79
CA ALA A 12 1.66 -0.88 -7.97
C ALA A 12 1.01 0.29 -8.73
N LEU A 13 1.81 1.15 -9.38
CA LEU A 13 1.30 2.26 -10.21
C LEU A 13 0.47 1.77 -11.41
N LYS A 14 0.83 0.62 -12.00
CA LYS A 14 0.03 0.01 -13.06
C LYS A 14 -1.31 -0.49 -12.52
N PHE A 15 -1.30 -1.15 -11.36
CA PHE A 15 -2.52 -1.63 -10.71
C PHE A 15 -3.46 -0.48 -10.33
N GLY A 16 -2.94 0.60 -9.74
CA GLY A 16 -3.74 1.79 -9.41
C GLY A 16 -4.43 2.40 -10.63
N ARG A 17 -3.74 2.48 -11.78
CA ARG A 17 -4.33 2.94 -13.05
C ARG A 17 -5.44 2.01 -13.56
N GLN A 18 -5.26 0.69 -13.43
CA GLN A 18 -6.29 -0.28 -13.80
C GLN A 18 -7.55 -0.12 -12.93
N LEU A 19 -7.38 0.09 -11.62
CA LEU A 19 -8.50 0.33 -10.71
C LEU A 19 -9.27 1.61 -11.07
N ARG A 20 -8.56 2.72 -11.31
CA ARG A 20 -9.19 3.99 -11.76
C ARG A 20 -10.00 3.78 -13.03
N GLY A 21 -9.43 3.13 -14.04
CA GLY A 21 -10.10 2.90 -15.32
C GLY A 21 -11.29 1.94 -15.23
N ARG A 22 -11.21 0.91 -14.38
CA ARG A 22 -12.26 -0.11 -14.25
C ARG A 22 -13.46 0.38 -13.44
N PHE A 23 -13.23 1.15 -12.38
CA PHE A 23 -14.29 1.52 -11.43
C PHE A 23 -14.70 2.99 -11.50
N GLY A 24 -13.93 3.85 -12.17
CA GLY A 24 -14.22 5.29 -12.25
C GLY A 24 -14.09 6.02 -10.90
N LEU A 25 -13.48 5.39 -9.90
CA LEU A 25 -13.27 5.95 -8.57
C LEU A 25 -11.87 6.55 -8.44
N GLN A 26 -11.73 7.51 -7.53
CA GLN A 26 -10.42 8.03 -7.14
C GLN A 26 -9.62 6.93 -6.44
N VAL A 27 -8.38 6.74 -6.88
CA VAL A 27 -7.44 5.79 -6.26
C VAL A 27 -6.25 6.61 -5.77
N PHE A 28 -5.94 6.50 -4.49
CA PHE A 28 -4.81 7.18 -3.86
C PHE A 28 -3.63 6.19 -3.74
N GLU A 29 -2.45 6.65 -4.10
CA GLU A 29 -1.21 5.89 -3.95
C GLU A 29 -0.54 6.37 -2.66
N VAL A 30 -0.22 5.43 -1.76
CA VAL A 30 0.39 5.71 -0.44
C VAL A 30 1.75 5.00 -0.39
N ASP A 31 2.76 5.66 0.17
CA ASP A 31 4.09 5.07 0.34
C ASP A 31 4.10 4.06 1.50
N GLU A 32 4.29 2.79 1.15
CA GLU A 32 4.14 1.65 2.07
C GLU A 32 5.43 1.31 2.84
N ARG A 33 6.51 2.08 2.66
CA ARG A 33 7.89 1.76 3.10
C ARG A 33 8.09 1.32 4.56
N TYR A 34 7.11 1.51 5.44
CA TYR A 34 7.18 1.11 6.84
C TYR A 34 6.09 0.11 7.28
N SER A 35 5.08 -0.21 6.44
CA SER A 35 3.88 -0.94 6.88
C SER A 35 4.11 -2.45 7.03
N THR A 36 4.83 -3.08 6.09
CA THR A 36 5.12 -4.52 6.17
C THR A 36 6.03 -4.86 7.36
N THR A 37 6.97 -3.98 7.71
CA THR A 37 7.86 -4.17 8.88
C THR A 37 7.06 -4.10 10.19
N GLU A 38 6.14 -3.15 10.30
CA GLU A 38 5.25 -3.01 11.46
C GLU A 38 4.27 -4.18 11.57
N ALA A 39 3.71 -4.65 10.44
CA ALA A 39 2.82 -5.80 10.40
C ALA A 39 3.51 -7.08 10.89
N ILE A 40 4.74 -7.36 10.44
CA ILE A 40 5.53 -8.51 10.91
C ILE A 40 5.89 -8.37 12.40
N ALA A 41 6.29 -7.16 12.85
CA ALA A 41 6.60 -6.90 14.25
C ALA A 41 5.39 -7.06 15.19
N SER A 42 4.17 -6.85 14.67
CA SER A 42 2.92 -7.02 15.42
C SER A 42 2.48 -8.47 15.61
N GLY A 43 3.18 -9.45 15.00
CA GLY A 43 2.81 -10.87 15.08
C GLY A 43 1.52 -11.20 14.30
N ALA A 44 1.22 -10.41 13.26
CA ALA A 44 0.01 -10.62 12.46
C ALA A 44 -0.02 -12.00 11.82
N LYS A 45 -1.15 -12.71 11.99
CA LYS A 45 -1.40 -14.00 11.34
C LYS A 45 -1.49 -13.87 9.82
N ASP A 46 -1.95 -12.73 9.34
CA ASP A 46 -2.01 -12.33 7.94
C ASP A 46 -1.36 -10.95 7.80
N ALA A 47 -0.13 -10.95 7.31
CA ALA A 47 0.65 -9.73 7.16
C ALA A 47 0.08 -8.80 6.07
N ASP A 48 -0.54 -9.36 5.01
CA ASP A 48 -1.09 -8.56 3.91
C ASP A 48 -2.34 -7.78 4.37
N ALA A 49 -3.24 -8.46 5.09
CA ALA A 49 -4.41 -7.80 5.66
C ALA A 49 -4.03 -6.75 6.71
N ALA A 50 -3.03 -7.04 7.55
CA ALA A 50 -2.53 -6.09 8.55
C ALA A 50 -1.89 -4.86 7.90
N SER A 51 -1.03 -5.04 6.89
CA SER A 51 -0.44 -3.95 6.12
C SER A 51 -1.51 -3.08 5.45
N ALA A 52 -2.55 -3.68 4.87
CA ALA A 52 -3.66 -2.93 4.28
C ALA A 52 -4.40 -2.06 5.32
N CYS A 53 -4.61 -2.58 6.53
CA CYS A 53 -5.22 -1.83 7.63
C CYS A 53 -4.33 -0.64 8.06
N ILE A 54 -3.02 -0.86 8.20
CA ILE A 54 -2.06 0.18 8.56
C ILE A 54 -2.06 1.30 7.51
N ILE A 55 -2.00 0.95 6.22
CA ILE A 55 -2.05 1.93 5.11
C ILE A 55 -3.34 2.76 5.18
N LEU A 56 -4.49 2.11 5.42
CA LEU A 56 -5.77 2.80 5.53
C LEU A 56 -5.81 3.75 6.73
N GLU A 57 -5.36 3.30 7.90
CA GLU A 57 -5.29 4.15 9.09
C GLU A 57 -4.40 5.37 8.88
N GLN A 58 -3.22 5.18 8.28
CA GLN A 58 -2.29 6.27 7.96
C GLN A 58 -2.92 7.27 6.99
N PHE A 59 -3.64 6.80 5.97
CA PHE A 59 -4.36 7.67 5.05
C PHE A 59 -5.42 8.51 5.79
N LEU A 60 -6.26 7.87 6.61
CA LEU A 60 -7.35 8.55 7.33
C LEU A 60 -6.84 9.57 8.35
N ARG A 61 -5.73 9.29 9.05
CA ARG A 61 -5.12 10.23 10.00
C ARG A 61 -4.56 11.50 9.34
N ASN A 62 -4.24 11.43 8.05
CA ASN A 62 -3.68 12.55 7.29
C ASN A 62 -4.74 13.26 6.43
N LEU A 63 -6.03 12.92 6.58
CA LEU A 63 -7.10 13.70 5.98
C LEU A 63 -7.21 15.06 6.69
N PRO A 64 -7.45 16.15 5.94
CA PRO A 64 -7.57 17.50 6.49
C PRO A 64 -8.83 17.69 7.35
#